data_AF-A0A5J4PJF3-F1
#
_entry.id   AF-A0A5J4PJF3-F1
#
_cell.length_a   1.000
_cell.length_b   1.000
_cell.length_c   1.000
_cell.angle_alpha   90.00
_cell.angle_beta   90.00
_cell.angle_gamma   90.00
#
_symmetry.space_group_name_H-M   'P 1'
#
loop_
_entity.id
_entity.type
_entity.pdbx_description
1 polymer ?
#
loop_
_entity_poly.entity_id
_entity_poly.type
_entity_poly.pdbx_seq_one_letter_code
_entity_poly.pdbx_strand_id
1 'polypeptide(L)'
;MYTFESDPPHYELTQNYLVNSSDKQFNILFINDGINAHIMYISDVEALTGFRYCNICHRQAFRIGDKNLQQSMRNHMKKCQKNDGKIVKKVILEKFAKPFVPLILSNRTYKYLLANNLTHLFKPTRYYITYDIETLEKKVNEKFGDSSQV
;
A
#
# COMPACT_ATOMS: atom_id res chain seq x y z
N MET A 1 25.51 -20.50 -29.67
CA MET A 1 25.89 -19.68 -28.51
C MET A 1 24.66 -18.85 -28.17
N TYR A 2 23.85 -19.29 -27.20
CA TYR A 2 22.63 -18.57 -26.84
C TYR A 2 23.03 -17.41 -25.94
N THR A 3 22.93 -16.19 -26.47
CA THR A 3 23.02 -14.97 -25.68
C THR A 3 21.75 -14.89 -24.84
N PHE A 4 21.87 -15.15 -23.54
CA PHE A 4 20.88 -14.67 -22.58
C PHE A 4 20.92 -13.14 -22.66
N GLU A 5 19.92 -12.54 -23.29
CA GLU A 5 19.62 -11.13 -23.06
C GLU A 5 19.18 -11.05 -21.59
N SER A 6 20.12 -10.68 -20.72
CA SER A 6 19.80 -10.29 -19.36
C SER A 6 18.82 -9.13 -19.46
N ASP A 7 17.65 -9.25 -18.81
CA ASP A 7 16.69 -8.15 -18.71
C ASP A 7 17.42 -6.84 -18.38
N PRO A 8 17.08 -5.72 -19.05
CA PRO A 8 17.73 -4.45 -18.81
C PRO A 8 17.64 -4.11 -17.31
N PRO A 9 18.73 -3.59 -16.72
CA PRO A 9 18.76 -3.27 -15.30
C PRO A 9 17.61 -2.33 -14.93
N HIS A 10 16.78 -2.75 -13.96
CA HIS A 10 15.67 -1.96 -13.45
C HIS A 10 16.15 -1.05 -12.32
N TYR A 11 16.08 0.26 -12.53
CA TYR A 11 16.48 1.25 -11.53
C TYR A 11 15.24 1.85 -10.85
N GLU A 12 15.20 1.79 -9.53
CA GLU A 12 14.15 2.39 -8.72
C GLU A 12 14.70 3.52 -7.83
N LEU A 13 13.96 4.62 -7.74
CA LEU A 13 14.29 5.72 -6.83
C LEU A 13 14.20 5.29 -5.37
N THR A 14 15.33 5.29 -4.66
CA THR A 14 15.39 4.85 -3.26
C THR A 14 15.31 6.00 -2.25
N GLN A 15 15.98 7.12 -2.52
CA GLN A 15 16.11 8.24 -1.58
C GLN A 15 16.10 9.59 -2.30
N ASN A 16 15.50 10.60 -1.66
CA ASN A 16 15.52 12.00 -2.10
C ASN A 16 16.28 12.82 -1.05
N TYR A 17 17.31 13.56 -1.46
CA TYR A 17 18.07 14.45 -0.59
C TYR A 17 17.68 15.91 -0.86
N LEU A 18 17.41 16.67 0.21
CA LEU A 18 17.22 18.12 0.15
C LEU A 18 18.55 18.79 0.50
N VAL A 19 19.10 19.59 -0.41
CA VAL A 19 20.34 20.34 -0.17
C VAL A 19 19.98 21.75 0.33
N ASN A 20 20.52 22.11 1.50
CA ASN A 20 20.29 23.33 2.27
C ASN A 20 19.79 24.55 1.47
N SER A 21 18.65 25.09 1.90
CA SER A 21 18.12 26.44 1.57
C SER A 21 17.85 26.76 0.09
N SER A 22 18.02 25.80 -0.81
CA SER A 22 17.56 25.92 -2.20
C SER A 22 16.47 24.88 -2.44
N ASP A 23 15.37 25.27 -3.09
CA ASP A 23 14.35 24.33 -3.58
C ASP A 23 14.86 23.39 -4.70
N LYS A 24 16.18 23.36 -4.94
CA LYS A 24 16.79 22.53 -5.96
C LYS A 24 16.99 21.10 -5.43
N GLN A 25 16.23 20.18 -5.99
CA GLN A 25 16.39 18.75 -5.81
C GLN A 25 17.36 18.20 -6.86
N PHE A 26 18.25 17.31 -6.45
CA PHE A 26 19.16 16.59 -7.35
C PHE A 26 18.84 15.11 -7.32
N ASN A 27 18.79 14.48 -8.49
CA ASN A 27 18.66 13.05 -8.63
C ASN A 27 20.05 12.44 -8.76
N ILE A 28 20.36 11.47 -7.91
CA ILE A 28 21.68 10.87 -7.82
C ILE A 28 21.54 9.35 -7.92
N LEU A 29 22.41 8.74 -8.73
CA LEU A 29 22.59 7.30 -8.77
C LEU A 29 23.80 6.92 -7.92
N PHE A 30 23.57 6.02 -6.97
CA PHE A 30 24.62 5.44 -6.14
C PHE A 30 24.85 3.99 -6.56
N ILE A 31 26.04 3.69 -7.08
CA ILE A 31 26.46 2.33 -7.46
C ILE A 31 27.62 1.94 -6.58
N ASN A 32 27.50 0.79 -5.92
CA ASN A 32 28.55 0.20 -5.11
C ASN A 32 28.90 -1.17 -5.69
N ASP A 33 30.15 -1.35 -6.10
CA ASP A 33 30.66 -2.62 -6.64
C ASP A 33 31.31 -3.51 -5.56
N GLY A 34 31.23 -3.09 -4.29
CA GLY A 34 31.82 -3.73 -3.11
C GLY A 34 33.18 -3.17 -2.71
N ILE A 35 33.89 -2.48 -3.60
CA ILE A 35 35.23 -1.91 -3.38
C ILE A 35 35.19 -0.38 -3.54
N ASN A 36 34.49 0.09 -4.56
CA ASN A 36 34.33 1.47 -4.94
C ASN A 36 32.86 1.90 -4.84
N ALA A 37 32.67 3.16 -4.46
CA ALA A 37 31.39 3.82 -4.53
C ALA A 37 31.44 4.86 -5.66
N HIS A 38 30.55 4.72 -6.64
CA HIS A 38 30.34 5.69 -7.70
C HIS A 38 29.07 6.47 -7.45
N ILE A 39 29.18 7.80 -7.49
CA ILE A 39 28.07 8.73 -7.35
C ILE A 39 27.93 9.47 -8.67
N MET A 40 26.78 9.33 -9.33
CA MET A 40 26.50 9.98 -10.61
C MET A 40 25.28 10.89 -10.50
N TYR A 41 25.34 12.06 -11.13
CA TYR A 41 24.17 12.92 -11.30
C TYR A 41 23.30 12.40 -12.45
N ILE A 42 21.99 12.29 -12.22
CA ILE A 42 21.03 11.89 -13.23
C ILE A 42 20.36 13.14 -13.80
N SER A 43 20.60 13.42 -15.08
CA SER A 43 19.93 14.51 -15.81
C SER A 43 18.51 14.15 -16.23
N ASP A 44 18.27 12.88 -16.61
CA ASP A 44 16.96 12.38 -17.03
C ASP A 44 16.58 11.11 -16.25
N VAL A 45 15.77 11.30 -15.21
CA VAL A 45 15.28 10.20 -14.35
C VAL A 45 14.24 9.36 -15.07
N GLU A 46 13.46 9.97 -15.95
CA GLU A 46 12.38 9.30 -16.66
C GLU A 46 12.95 8.28 -17.66
N ALA A 47 13.98 8.66 -18.40
CA ALA A 47 14.69 7.76 -19.31
C ALA A 47 15.39 6.62 -18.57
N LEU A 48 15.98 6.89 -17.39
CA LEU A 48 16.71 5.88 -16.63
C LEU A 48 15.79 4.85 -15.96
N THR A 49 14.68 5.30 -15.36
CA THR A 49 13.80 4.43 -14.56
C THR A 49 12.60 3.91 -15.36
N GLY A 50 12.25 4.55 -16.48
CA GLY A 50 11.01 4.28 -17.21
C GLY A 50 9.74 4.75 -16.46
N PHE A 51 9.92 5.52 -15.38
CA PHE A 51 8.85 6.06 -14.56
C PHE A 51 8.87 7.58 -14.50
N ARG A 52 7.67 8.16 -14.49
CA ARG A 52 7.42 9.55 -14.17
C ARG A 52 6.99 9.67 -12.71
N TYR A 53 7.67 10.51 -11.95
CA TYR A 53 7.35 10.77 -10.54
C TYR A 53 6.44 11.99 -10.39
N CYS A 54 5.53 11.97 -9.41
CA CYS A 54 4.73 13.14 -9.08
C CYS A 54 5.59 14.27 -8.51
N ASN A 55 5.49 15.46 -9.09
CA ASN A 55 6.19 16.67 -8.67
C ASN A 55 5.69 17.32 -7.37
N ILE A 56 4.58 16.84 -6.79
CA ILE A 56 4.03 17.36 -5.52
C ILE A 56 4.48 16.50 -4.35
N CYS A 57 4.31 15.17 -4.45
CA CYS A 57 4.65 14.27 -3.35
C CYS A 57 6.02 13.60 -3.49
N HIS A 58 6.63 13.62 -4.69
CA HIS A 58 7.90 12.96 -5.02
C HIS A 58 7.99 11.47 -4.63
N ARG A 59 6.84 10.80 -4.47
CA ARG A 59 6.72 9.40 -4.01
C ARG A 59 5.97 8.53 -4.99
N GLN A 60 4.86 9.03 -5.55
CA GLN A 60 4.08 8.27 -6.52
C GLN A 60 4.80 8.24 -7.86
N ALA A 61 5.05 7.03 -8.36
CA ALA A 61 5.59 6.78 -9.70
C ALA A 61 4.49 6.29 -10.66
N PHE A 62 4.65 6.59 -11.95
CA PHE A 62 3.77 6.16 -13.04
C PHE A 62 4.62 5.65 -14.21
N ARG A 63 4.27 4.50 -14.77
CA ARG A 63 5.03 3.91 -15.88
C ARG A 63 4.78 4.68 -17.18
N ILE A 64 5.83 5.08 -17.88
CA ILE A 64 5.73 5.92 -19.09
C ILE A 64 5.02 5.20 -20.24
N GLY A 65 5.08 3.87 -20.28
CA GLY A 65 4.38 3.03 -21.27
C GLY A 65 2.92 2.69 -20.96
N ASP A 66 2.33 3.20 -19.87
CA ASP A 66 0.94 2.90 -19.54
C ASP A 66 -0.03 3.70 -20.45
N LYS A 67 -0.98 2.99 -21.08
CA LYS A 67 -2.06 3.59 -21.89
C LYS A 67 -2.87 4.61 -21.08
N ASN A 68 -3.02 4.39 -19.78
CA ASN A 68 -3.80 5.23 -18.87
C ASN A 68 -2.95 6.23 -18.07
N LEU A 69 -1.68 6.44 -18.46
CA LEU A 69 -0.74 7.32 -17.75
C LEU A 69 -1.33 8.71 -17.49
N GLN A 70 -1.89 9.35 -18.52
CA GLN A 70 -2.43 10.71 -18.40
C GLN A 70 -3.58 10.79 -17.39
N GLN A 71 -4.48 9.80 -17.43
CA GLN A 71 -5.64 9.77 -16.55
C GLN A 71 -5.25 9.44 -15.10
N SER A 72 -4.37 8.47 -14.90
CA SER A 72 -3.88 8.07 -13.57
C SER A 72 -3.12 9.21 -12.89
N MET A 73 -2.26 9.90 -13.64
CA MET A 73 -1.47 11.03 -13.16
C MET A 73 -2.38 12.22 -12.81
N ARG A 74 -3.35 12.56 -13.67
CA ARG A 74 -4.34 13.63 -13.39
C ARG A 74 -5.17 13.31 -12.14
N ASN A 75 -5.64 12.08 -12.00
CA ASN A 75 -6.42 11.64 -10.84
C ASN A 75 -5.61 11.72 -9.55
N HIS A 76 -4.34 11.33 -9.61
CA HIS A 76 -3.42 11.47 -8.48
C HIS A 76 -3.17 12.93 -8.15
N MET A 77 -2.77 13.78 -9.11
CA MET A 77 -2.44 15.19 -8.86
C MET A 77 -3.59 15.94 -8.18
N LYS A 78 -4.84 15.72 -8.61
CA LYS A 78 -6.03 16.31 -7.96
C LYS A 78 -6.15 15.93 -6.48
N LYS A 79 -5.84 14.69 -6.11
CA LYS A 79 -5.86 14.22 -4.71
C LYS A 79 -4.64 14.70 -3.94
N CYS A 80 -3.48 14.67 -4.60
CA CYS A 80 -2.19 15.03 -4.04
C CYS A 80 -2.15 16.52 -3.66
N GLN A 81 -2.66 17.40 -4.52
CA GLN A 81 -2.76 18.83 -4.27
C GLN A 81 -3.72 19.14 -3.10
N LYS A 82 -4.85 18.44 -3.01
CA LYS A 82 -5.77 18.57 -1.87
C LYS A 82 -5.15 18.17 -0.53
N ASN A 83 -4.22 17.22 -0.55
CA ASN A 83 -3.55 16.71 0.64
C ASN A 83 -2.18 17.37 0.87
N ASP A 84 -1.84 18.44 0.14
CA ASP A 84 -0.56 19.14 0.26
C ASP A 84 0.66 18.19 0.12
N GLY A 85 0.59 17.27 -0.85
CA GLY A 85 1.62 16.25 -1.07
C GLY A 85 1.70 15.15 -0.01
N LYS A 86 0.91 15.23 1.06
CA LYS A 86 0.91 14.25 2.15
C LYS A 86 0.12 13.00 1.74
N ILE A 87 0.73 11.84 1.96
CA ILE A 87 0.05 10.56 1.77
C ILE A 87 -0.88 10.34 2.96
N VAL A 88 -2.17 10.59 2.76
CA VAL A 88 -3.20 10.28 3.75
C VAL A 88 -3.60 8.81 3.61
N LYS A 89 -3.04 7.93 4.45
CA LYS A 89 -3.55 6.56 4.59
C LYS A 89 -4.84 6.61 5.42
N LYS A 90 -5.98 6.47 4.75
CA LYS A 90 -7.27 6.30 5.46
C LYS A 90 -7.38 4.86 5.93
N VAL A 91 -7.42 4.65 7.24
CA VAL A 91 -7.84 3.37 7.82
C VAL A 91 -9.37 3.35 7.78
N ILE A 92 -9.93 2.40 7.05
CA ILE A 92 -11.38 2.18 7.01
C ILE A 92 -11.69 1.16 8.10
N LEU A 93 -12.42 1.59 9.12
CA LEU A 93 -12.91 0.71 10.16
C LEU A 93 -14.29 0.17 9.75
N GLU A 94 -14.57 -1.08 10.11
CA GLU A 94 -15.91 -1.63 9.95
C GLU A 94 -16.87 -0.93 10.92
N LYS A 95 -18.09 -0.61 10.43
CA LYS A 95 -19.13 0.06 11.22
C LYS A 95 -19.59 -0.73 12.43
N PHE A 96 -19.48 -2.05 12.35
CA PHE A 96 -19.87 -2.96 13.43
C PHE A 96 -18.61 -3.57 14.03
N ALA A 97 -18.54 -3.58 15.36
CA ALA A 97 -17.51 -4.31 16.08
C ALA A 97 -17.66 -5.79 15.78
N LYS A 98 -16.80 -6.33 14.89
CA LYS A 98 -16.68 -7.77 14.72
C LYS A 98 -15.71 -8.29 15.77
N PRO A 99 -16.09 -9.32 16.55
CA PRO A 99 -15.12 -9.98 17.41
C PRO A 99 -14.00 -10.54 16.53
N PHE A 100 -12.75 -10.26 16.89
CA PHE A 100 -11.60 -10.79 16.19
C PHE A 100 -11.47 -12.28 16.54
N VAL A 101 -12.10 -13.12 15.71
CA VAL A 101 -12.06 -14.57 15.87
C VAL A 101 -11.45 -15.20 14.61
N PRO A 102 -10.12 -15.14 14.43
CA PRO A 102 -9.45 -15.52 13.19
C PRO A 102 -9.79 -16.93 12.74
N LEU A 103 -9.89 -17.87 13.69
CA LEU A 103 -10.14 -19.27 13.39
C LEU A 103 -11.54 -19.50 12.77
N ILE A 104 -12.55 -18.81 13.32
CA ILE A 104 -13.93 -18.86 12.83
C ILE A 104 -14.06 -18.09 11.51
N LEU A 105 -13.47 -16.90 11.44
CA LEU A 105 -13.61 -16.01 10.30
C LEU A 105 -12.74 -16.43 9.11
N SER A 106 -11.66 -17.20 9.30
CA SER A 106 -10.84 -17.72 8.20
C SER A 106 -11.40 -19.01 7.59
N ASN A 107 -12.21 -19.77 8.33
CA ASN A 107 -12.77 -21.03 7.84
C ASN A 107 -14.02 -20.78 6.97
N ARG A 108 -13.88 -20.97 5.66
CA ARG A 108 -14.98 -20.78 4.68
C ARG A 108 -16.18 -21.68 4.95
N THR A 109 -15.94 -22.95 5.32
CA THR A 109 -17.00 -23.92 5.62
C THR A 109 -17.79 -23.47 6.85
N TYR A 110 -17.10 -23.05 7.90
CA TYR A 110 -17.76 -22.55 9.11
C TYR A 110 -18.59 -21.29 8.84
N LYS A 111 -18.04 -20.33 8.09
CA LYS A 111 -18.78 -19.13 7.64
C LYS A 111 -20.08 -19.47 6.89
N TYR A 112 -20.01 -20.42 5.96
CA TYR A 112 -21.18 -20.87 5.20
C TYR A 112 -22.23 -21.52 6.11
N LEU A 113 -21.81 -22.41 7.01
CA LEU A 113 -22.73 -23.08 7.93
C LEU A 113 -23.38 -22.08 8.90
N LEU A 114 -22.62 -21.10 9.40
CA LEU A 114 -23.13 -20.04 10.27
C LEU A 114 -24.16 -19.16 9.56
N ALA A 115 -23.88 -18.72 8.32
CA ALA A 115 -24.79 -17.88 7.54
C ALA A 115 -26.13 -18.56 7.20
N ASN A 116 -26.16 -19.89 7.18
CA ASN A 116 -27.35 -20.68 6.86
C ASN A 116 -28.00 -21.35 8.09
N ASN A 117 -27.60 -20.99 9.33
CA ASN A 117 -28.08 -21.63 10.56
C ASN A 117 -27.85 -23.15 10.63
N LEU A 118 -26.81 -23.66 9.94
CA LEU A 118 -26.44 -25.08 9.87
C LEU A 118 -25.26 -25.44 10.79
N THR A 119 -25.04 -24.68 11.86
CA THR A 119 -23.90 -24.87 12.78
C THR A 119 -23.89 -26.24 13.46
N HIS A 120 -25.05 -26.88 13.63
CA HIS A 120 -25.18 -28.24 14.17
C HIS A 120 -24.47 -29.32 13.34
N LEU A 121 -24.23 -29.07 12.05
CA LEU A 121 -23.47 -29.96 11.16
C LEU A 121 -21.97 -29.88 11.40
N PHE A 122 -21.49 -28.83 12.08
CA PHE A 122 -20.09 -28.67 12.40
C PHE A 122 -19.78 -29.38 13.73
N LYS A 123 -19.28 -30.62 13.65
CA LYS A 123 -18.78 -31.35 14.81
C LYS A 123 -17.29 -31.06 15.01
N PRO A 124 -16.89 -30.47 16.16
CA PRO A 124 -15.47 -30.26 16.44
C PRO A 124 -14.73 -31.59 16.55
N THR A 125 -13.59 -31.71 15.88
CA THR A 125 -12.87 -32.99 15.75
C THR A 125 -12.04 -33.34 16.99
N ARG A 126 -11.67 -32.33 17.82
CA ARG A 126 -11.13 -32.36 19.21
C ARG A 126 -10.41 -31.03 19.46
N TYR A 127 -10.30 -30.58 20.71
CA TYR A 127 -9.56 -29.38 21.13
C TYR A 127 -9.98 -28.07 20.43
N TYR A 128 -11.27 -27.77 20.41
CA TYR A 128 -11.77 -26.50 19.86
C TYR A 128 -11.91 -25.45 20.96
N ILE A 129 -11.58 -24.21 20.63
CA ILE A 129 -11.79 -23.07 21.51
C ILE A 129 -13.20 -22.53 21.25
N THR A 130 -14.05 -22.57 22.27
CA THR A 130 -15.33 -21.85 22.26
C THR A 130 -15.08 -20.43 22.73
N TYR A 131 -15.54 -19.46 21.95
CA TYR A 131 -15.57 -18.06 22.37
C TYR A 131 -16.94 -17.77 22.94
N ASP A 132 -17.00 -17.44 24.22
CA ASP A 132 -18.16 -16.77 24.81
C ASP A 132 -17.93 -15.26 24.64
N ILE A 133 -18.71 -14.63 23.77
CA ILE A 133 -18.50 -13.23 23.40
C ILE A 133 -19.58 -12.42 24.11
N GLU A 134 -19.20 -11.82 25.22
CA GLU A 134 -20.04 -10.84 25.92
C GLU A 134 -19.83 -9.44 25.31
N THR A 135 -20.92 -8.79 24.94
CA THR A 135 -20.89 -7.37 24.58
C THR A 135 -21.09 -6.54 25.83
N LEU A 136 -20.06 -5.80 26.26
CA LEU A 136 -20.26 -4.74 27.26
C LEU A 136 -21.12 -3.62 26.62
N GLU A 137 -22.23 -3.26 27.25
CA GLU A 137 -23.13 -2.18 26.76
C GLU A 137 -22.46 -0.80 26.72
N LYS A 138 -21.31 -0.67 27.39
CA LYS A 138 -20.56 0.58 27.45
C LYS A 138 -19.94 0.89 26.09
N LYS A 139 -20.58 1.79 25.34
CA LYS A 139 -19.99 2.40 24.14
C LYS A 139 -18.72 3.17 24.54
N VAL A 140 -17.55 2.63 24.21
CA VAL A 140 -16.26 3.28 24.49
C VAL A 140 -15.97 4.42 23.48
N ASN A 141 -16.66 4.44 22.34
CA ASN A 141 -16.55 5.49 21.31
C ASN A 141 -17.93 5.88 20.77
N GLU A 142 -18.45 7.04 21.15
CA GLU A 142 -19.75 7.55 20.69
C GLU A 142 -19.69 8.23 19.31
N LYS A 143 -18.49 8.63 18.88
CA LYS A 143 -18.28 9.33 17.61
C LYS A 143 -17.25 8.58 16.76
N PHE A 144 -17.64 8.23 15.54
CA PHE A 144 -16.74 7.70 14.51
C PHE A 144 -16.48 8.79 13.48
N GLY A 145 -15.29 8.79 12.87
CA GLY A 145 -14.97 9.72 11.79
C GLY A 145 -15.72 9.39 10.49
N ASP A 146 -15.87 10.38 9.62
CA ASP A 146 -16.61 10.36 8.33
C ASP A 146 -16.13 9.32 7.29
N SER A 147 -15.19 8.45 7.64
CA SER A 147 -14.54 7.49 6.73
C SER A 147 -15.01 6.03 6.93
N SER A 148 -16.06 5.81 7.72
CA SER A 148 -16.61 4.47 7.99
C SER A 148 -17.60 4.06 6.88
N GLN A 149 -17.49 2.84 6.35
CA GLN A 149 -18.40 2.35 5.30
C GLN A 149 -19.74 1.89 5.90
N VAL A 150 -20.83 2.05 5.13
CA VAL A 150 -22.20 1.64 5.50
C VAL A 150 -22.39 0.14 5.38
#